data_AF-A0A699W5N2-F1
#
_entry.id   AF-A0A699W5N2-F1
#
_cell.length_a   1.000
_cell.length_b   1.000
_cell.length_c   1.000
_cell.angle_alpha   90.00
_cell.angle_beta   90.00
_cell.angle_gamma   90.00
#
_symmetry.space_group_name_H-M   'P 1'
#
loop_
_entity.id
_entity.type
_entity.pdbx_description
1 polymer ?
#
loop_
_entity_poly.entity_id
_entity_poly.type
_entity_poly.pdbx_seq_one_letter_code
_entity_poly.pdbx_strand_id
1 'polypeptide(L)'
;FLPFTRQLAQLAEVIVELEKAGLNLHAHRHPDEARGAGILFLDAASSLPLIEETLADVRRTPGTSVLAVSLGRLPGPSTWALLRSGVADVFSWVDVENPVATVTDRLRYWQDLDTKVADLQGRLVGSSSRWRDTLRQ
;
A
#
# COMPACT_ATOMS: atom_id res chain seq x y z
N PHE A 1 7.10 -1.71 -5.19
CA PHE A 1 6.64 -0.32 -5.37
C PHE A 1 6.20 -0.10 -6.82
N LEU A 2 5.31 0.87 -7.03
CA LEU A 2 4.76 1.27 -8.32
C LEU A 2 5.14 2.74 -8.60
N PRO A 3 5.96 3.04 -9.62
CA PRO A 3 6.37 4.42 -9.90
C PRO A 3 5.49 5.09 -10.96
N PHE A 4 4.70 6.10 -10.56
CA PHE A 4 3.87 6.94 -11.45
C PHE A 4 4.40 8.36 -11.64
N THR A 5 5.66 8.59 -11.29
CA THR A 5 6.32 9.89 -11.36
C THR A 5 7.29 9.96 -12.54
N ARG A 6 7.46 11.16 -13.10
CA ARG A 6 8.56 11.45 -14.05
C ARG A 6 9.82 11.96 -13.36
N GLN A 7 9.76 12.25 -12.06
CA GLN A 7 10.86 12.77 -11.25
C GLN A 7 11.77 11.63 -10.79
N LEU A 8 12.41 10.94 -11.75
CA LEU A 8 13.18 9.72 -11.47
C LEU A 8 14.36 9.93 -10.51
N ALA A 9 14.98 11.11 -10.54
CA ALA A 9 16.07 11.45 -9.62
C ALA A 9 15.58 11.51 -8.16
N GLN A 10 14.48 12.22 -7.92
CA GLN A 10 13.87 12.32 -6.59
C GLN A 10 13.35 10.96 -6.12
N LEU A 11 12.74 10.18 -7.01
CA LEU A 11 12.31 8.83 -6.69
C LEU A 11 13.49 7.95 -6.26
N ALA A 12 14.63 8.03 -6.95
CA ALA A 12 15.83 7.27 -6.60
C ALA A 12 16.38 7.67 -5.22
N GLU A 13 16.40 8.96 -4.90
CA GLU A 13 16.78 9.45 -3.57
C GLU A 13 15.85 8.90 -2.48
N VAL A 14 14.53 8.97 -2.70
CA VAL A 14 13.53 8.43 -1.77
C VAL A 14 13.71 6.92 -1.57
N ILE A 15 13.93 6.17 -2.63
CA ILE A 15 14.18 4.72 -2.55
C ILE A 15 15.42 4.45 -1.69
N VAL A 16 16.52 5.15 -1.93
CA VAL A 16 17.77 5.00 -1.18
C VAL A 16 17.56 5.30 0.31
N GLU A 17 16.82 6.37 0.65
CA GLU A 17 16.52 6.70 2.05
C GLU A 17 15.65 5.64 2.74
N LEU A 18 14.67 5.08 2.04
CA LEU A 18 13.84 3.99 2.55
C LEU A 18 14.64 2.68 2.70
N GLU A 19 15.54 2.37 1.78
CA GLU A 19 16.44 1.21 1.86
C GLU A 19 17.42 1.33 3.03
N LYS A 20 17.99 2.52 3.26
CA LYS A 20 18.83 2.79 4.44
C LYS A 20 18.08 2.58 5.76
N ALA A 21 16.77 2.81 5.76
CA ALA A 21 15.90 2.54 6.91
C ALA A 21 15.52 1.05 7.05
N GLY A 22 16.04 0.18 6.19
CA GLY A 22 15.84 -1.28 6.24
C GLY A 22 14.63 -1.79 5.46
N LEU A 23 14.01 -0.97 4.59
CA LEU A 23 12.96 -1.43 3.70
C LEU A 23 13.56 -2.06 2.43
N ASN A 24 13.30 -3.34 2.22
CA ASN A 24 13.66 -4.03 0.98
C ASN A 24 12.64 -3.71 -0.12
N LEU A 25 12.92 -2.70 -0.94
CA LEU A 25 12.02 -2.22 -1.98
C LEU A 25 12.27 -2.92 -3.31
N HIS A 26 11.24 -3.55 -3.87
CA HIS A 26 11.28 -4.15 -5.20
C HIS A 26 10.29 -3.46 -6.14
N ALA A 27 10.72 -3.06 -7.33
CA ALA A 27 9.81 -2.52 -8.34
C ALA A 27 8.82 -3.62 -8.76
N HIS A 28 7.53 -3.29 -8.78
CA HIS A 28 6.49 -4.25 -9.19
C HIS A 28 6.57 -4.45 -10.70
N ARG A 29 7.15 -5.59 -11.13
CA ARG A 29 7.25 -5.98 -12.54
C ARG A 29 6.29 -7.11 -12.90
N HIS A 30 5.94 -7.97 -11.92
CA HIS A 30 4.99 -9.08 -12.11
C HIS A 30 4.04 -9.26 -10.91
N PRO A 31 2.77 -9.67 -11.16
CA PRO A 31 1.78 -9.89 -10.10
C PRO A 31 2.17 -10.95 -9.07
N ASP A 32 2.84 -12.03 -9.50
CA ASP A 32 3.12 -13.20 -8.66
C ASP A 32 4.24 -13.00 -7.62
N GLU A 33 5.01 -11.92 -7.73
CA GLU A 33 6.15 -11.64 -6.84
C GLU A 33 5.80 -10.70 -5.69
N ALA A 34 4.69 -9.97 -5.77
CA ALA A 34 4.32 -9.01 -4.75
C ALA A 34 3.54 -9.69 -3.62
N ARG A 35 4.20 -9.89 -2.49
CA ARG A 35 3.54 -10.27 -1.23
C ARG A 35 3.77 -9.18 -0.19
N GLY A 36 2.68 -8.72 0.43
CA GLY A 36 2.71 -7.72 1.50
C GLY A 36 2.40 -6.30 1.04
N ALA A 37 2.72 -5.33 1.89
CA ALA A 37 2.36 -3.93 1.67
C ALA A 37 3.07 -3.33 0.44
N GLY A 38 2.30 -2.77 -0.47
CA GLY A 38 2.77 -2.03 -1.64
C GLY A 38 2.99 -0.55 -1.33
N ILE A 39 3.93 0.06 -2.06
CA ILE A 39 4.10 1.52 -2.09
C ILE A 39 3.87 2.00 -3.51
N LEU A 40 3.05 3.03 -3.67
CA LEU A 40 2.81 3.73 -4.92
C LEU A 40 3.42 5.12 -4.82
N PHE A 41 4.37 5.44 -5.69
CA PHE A 41 4.96 6.77 -5.78
C PHE A 41 4.29 7.57 -6.89
N LEU A 42 3.90 8.81 -6.61
CA LEU A 42 3.24 9.69 -7.58
C LEU A 42 3.71 11.14 -7.41
N ASP A 43 3.35 11.99 -8.35
CA ASP A 43 3.48 13.44 -8.28
C ASP A 43 2.22 14.11 -8.87
N ALA A 44 2.20 15.44 -8.91
CA ALA A 44 1.05 16.20 -9.42
C ALA A 44 0.77 15.98 -10.92
N ALA A 45 1.74 15.47 -11.69
CA ALA A 45 1.61 15.17 -13.11
C ALA A 45 1.23 13.69 -13.38
N SER A 46 1.12 12.86 -12.34
CA SER A 46 0.71 11.47 -12.47
C SER A 46 -0.72 11.32 -13.00
N SER A 47 -0.92 10.35 -13.89
CA SER A 47 -2.24 10.05 -14.47
C SER A 47 -3.08 9.22 -13.49
N LEU A 48 -4.12 9.82 -12.92
CA LEU A 48 -5.06 9.13 -12.02
C LEU A 48 -5.75 7.92 -12.70
N PRO A 49 -6.25 8.00 -13.95
CA PRO A 49 -6.86 6.85 -14.61
C PRO A 49 -5.91 5.65 -14.73
N LEU A 50 -4.62 5.89 -15.00
CA LEU A 50 -3.61 4.83 -15.08
C LEU A 50 -3.31 4.21 -13.71
N ILE A 51 -3.29 5.04 -12.66
CA ILE A 51 -3.17 4.58 -11.27
C ILE A 51 -4.36 3.69 -10.91
N GLU A 52 -5.58 4.11 -11.25
CA GLU A 52 -6.82 3.35 -11.00
C GLU A 52 -6.81 1.98 -11.66
N GLU A 53 -6.45 1.91 -12.95
CA GLU A 53 -6.33 0.67 -13.69
C GLU A 53 -5.31 -0.28 -13.03
N THR A 54 -4.13 0.24 -12.67
CA THR A 54 -3.08 -0.56 -12.02
C THR A 54 -3.50 -1.04 -10.62
N LEU A 55 -4.18 -0.19 -9.84
CA LEU A 55 -4.69 -0.58 -8.51
C LEU A 55 -5.78 -1.63 -8.60
N ALA A 56 -6.57 -1.66 -9.68
CA ALA A 56 -7.56 -2.71 -9.90
C ALA A 56 -6.90 -4.10 -10.02
N ASP A 57 -5.72 -4.20 -10.64
CA ASP A 57 -4.94 -5.44 -10.69
C ASP A 57 -4.38 -5.82 -9.32
N VAL A 58 -3.79 -4.85 -8.61
CA VAL A 58 -3.21 -5.09 -7.28
C VAL A 58 -4.27 -5.57 -6.27
N ARG A 59 -5.48 -5.00 -6.33
CA ARG A 59 -6.62 -5.40 -5.48
C ARG A 59 -7.06 -6.85 -5.68
N ARG A 60 -6.76 -7.47 -6.82
CA ARG A 60 -7.04 -8.90 -7.05
C ARG A 60 -6.14 -9.81 -6.22
N THR A 61 -5.03 -9.29 -5.68
CA THR A 61 -4.09 -10.03 -4.84
C THR A 61 -4.49 -9.88 -3.37
N PRO A 62 -4.99 -10.96 -2.71
CA PRO A 62 -5.44 -10.88 -1.33
C PRO A 62 -4.32 -10.43 -0.39
N GLY A 63 -4.67 -9.61 0.61
CA GLY A 63 -3.72 -9.16 1.64
C GLY A 63 -2.75 -8.06 1.19
N THR A 64 -3.00 -7.41 0.04
CA THR A 64 -2.15 -6.30 -0.42
C THR A 64 -2.77 -4.96 -0.04
N SER A 65 -2.13 -4.24 0.89
CA SER A 65 -2.44 -2.84 1.20
C SER A 65 -1.43 -1.92 0.52
N VAL A 66 -1.89 -0.85 -0.12
CA VAL A 66 -1.02 0.09 -0.86
C VAL A 66 -0.95 1.43 -0.14
N LEU A 67 0.26 1.94 0.11
CA LEU A 67 0.54 3.30 0.57
C LEU A 67 0.85 4.20 -0.62
N ALA A 68 0.10 5.28 -0.83
CA ALA A 68 0.46 6.28 -1.82
C ALA A 68 1.33 7.36 -1.19
N VAL A 69 2.47 7.60 -1.83
CA VAL A 69 3.49 8.58 -1.43
C VAL A 69 3.64 9.58 -2.56
N SER A 70 3.15 10.80 -2.35
CA SER A 70 3.34 11.89 -3.29
C SER A 70 4.73 12.51 -3.10
N LEU A 71 5.54 12.60 -4.15
CA LEU A 71 6.86 13.22 -4.13
C LEU A 71 6.81 14.77 -4.14
N GLY A 72 5.62 15.33 -4.30
CA GLY A 72 5.34 16.75 -4.13
C GLY A 72 4.00 16.98 -3.44
N ARG A 73 3.56 18.24 -3.39
CA ARG A 73 2.25 18.56 -2.83
C ARG A 73 1.13 17.94 -3.66
N LEU A 74 0.24 17.22 -2.99
CA LEU A 74 -0.91 16.59 -3.61
C LEU A 74 -2.17 17.44 -3.38
N PRO A 75 -2.93 17.81 -4.43
CA PRO A 75 -4.22 18.47 -4.27
C PRO A 75 -5.21 17.57 -3.51
N GLY A 76 -6.03 18.16 -2.63
CA GLY A 76 -7.03 17.42 -1.85
C GLY A 76 -7.98 16.53 -2.68
N PRO A 77 -8.50 16.97 -3.84
CA PRO A 77 -9.30 16.11 -4.71
C PRO A 77 -8.57 14.84 -5.19
N SER A 78 -7.26 14.94 -5.45
CA SER A 78 -6.42 13.81 -5.86
C SER A 78 -6.21 12.83 -4.70
N THR A 79 -6.02 13.31 -3.47
CA THR A 79 -5.97 12.47 -2.26
C THR A 79 -7.22 11.62 -2.14
N TRP A 80 -8.40 12.24 -2.27
CA TRP A 80 -9.67 11.52 -2.17
C TRP A 80 -9.91 10.57 -3.34
N ALA A 81 -9.44 10.90 -4.55
CA ALA A 81 -9.50 9.99 -5.68
C ALA A 81 -8.72 8.71 -5.38
N LEU A 82 -7.46 8.81 -4.97
CA LEU A 82 -6.60 7.66 -4.65
C LEU A 82 -7.18 6.74 -3.58
N LEU A 83 -7.76 7.30 -2.51
CA LEU A 83 -8.43 6.51 -1.48
C LEU A 83 -9.60 5.72 -2.05
N ARG A 84 -10.43 6.34 -2.92
CA ARG A 84 -11.51 5.63 -3.62
C ARG A 84 -10.98 4.57 -4.59
N SER A 85 -9.84 4.83 -5.23
CA SER A 85 -9.15 3.88 -6.12
C SER A 85 -8.60 2.67 -5.35
N GLY A 86 -8.43 2.75 -4.02
CA GLY A 86 -8.12 1.61 -3.15
C GLY A 86 -6.78 1.63 -2.45
N VAL A 87 -6.11 2.77 -2.51
CA VAL A 87 -4.97 2.99 -1.65
C VAL A 87 -5.47 3.01 -0.20
N ALA A 88 -4.73 2.35 0.69
CA ALA A 88 -5.08 2.25 2.11
C ALA A 88 -4.76 3.55 2.88
N ASP A 89 -3.71 4.28 2.47
CA ASP A 89 -3.35 5.58 3.05
C ASP A 89 -2.59 6.43 2.02
N VAL A 90 -2.69 7.75 2.13
CA VAL A 90 -2.09 8.71 1.20
C VAL A 90 -1.39 9.80 2.00
N PHE A 91 -0.11 10.04 1.73
CA PHE A 91 0.57 11.22 2.27
C PHE A 91 1.56 11.83 1.27
N SER A 92 1.99 13.06 1.57
CA SER A 92 2.95 13.83 0.78
C SER A 92 4.31 13.83 1.47
N TRP A 93 5.34 13.40 0.75
CA TRP A 93 6.72 13.31 1.23
C TRP A 93 7.24 14.65 1.75
N VAL A 94 6.80 15.75 1.14
CA VAL A 94 7.27 17.11 1.44
C VAL A 94 6.49 17.79 2.57
N ASP A 95 5.36 17.23 3.00
CA ASP A 95 4.49 17.84 4.02
C ASP A 95 4.62 17.19 5.41
N VAL A 96 5.61 16.30 5.59
CA VAL A 96 5.90 15.63 6.88
C VAL A 96 7.35 15.84 7.29
N GLU A 97 7.59 15.99 8.59
CA GLU A 97 8.93 16.29 9.14
C GLU A 97 9.89 15.09 9.00
N ASN A 98 9.38 13.87 9.19
CA ASN A 98 10.16 12.63 9.03
C ASN A 98 9.43 11.66 8.09
N PRO A 99 9.59 11.82 6.76
CA PRO A 99 8.88 11.01 5.78
C PRO A 99 9.28 9.53 5.82
N VAL A 100 10.56 9.25 6.06
CA VAL A 100 11.08 7.88 6.18
C VAL A 100 10.42 7.16 7.34
N ALA A 101 10.42 7.76 8.54
CA ALA A 101 9.76 7.17 9.71
C ALA A 101 8.27 6.95 9.47
N THR A 102 7.60 7.94 8.87
CA THR A 102 6.16 7.87 8.53
C THR A 102 5.85 6.66 7.65
N VAL A 103 6.64 6.43 6.59
CA VAL A 103 6.49 5.25 5.73
C VAL A 103 6.75 3.96 6.51
N THR A 104 7.87 3.88 7.23
CA THR A 104 8.25 2.64 7.93
C THR A 104 7.21 2.25 8.99
N ASP A 105 6.67 3.23 9.73
CA ASP A 105 5.70 2.97 10.79
C ASP A 105 4.34 2.55 10.23
N ARG A 106 3.91 3.14 9.11
CA ARG A 106 2.68 2.73 8.42
C ARG A 106 2.77 1.31 7.87
N LEU A 107 3.89 0.97 7.23
CA LEU A 107 4.10 -0.37 6.70
C LEU A 107 4.15 -1.41 7.82
N ARG A 108 4.85 -1.12 8.93
CA ARG A 108 4.89 -2.00 10.11
C ARG A 108 3.50 -2.18 10.71
N TYR A 109 2.76 -1.09 10.88
CA TYR A 109 1.40 -1.14 11.40
C TYR A 109 0.48 -2.04 10.56
N TRP A 110 0.58 -1.98 9.23
CA TRP A 110 -0.22 -2.86 8.38
C TRP A 110 0.22 -4.32 8.43
N GLN A 111 1.51 -4.61 8.48
CA GLN A 111 2.01 -5.98 8.68
C GLN A 111 1.49 -6.58 10.00
N ASP A 112 1.49 -5.79 11.08
CA ASP A 112 0.94 -6.20 12.37
C ASP A 112 -0.58 -6.41 12.31
N LEU A 113 -1.29 -5.54 11.58
CA LEU A 113 -2.73 -5.65 11.37
C LEU A 113 -3.08 -6.92 10.57
N ASP A 114 -2.39 -7.17 9.47
CA ASP A 114 -2.58 -8.35 8.62
C ASP A 114 -2.32 -9.64 9.42
N THR A 115 -1.28 -9.66 10.26
CA THR A 115 -0.97 -10.79 11.15
C THR A 115 -2.11 -11.06 12.13
N LYS A 116 -2.66 -10.01 12.76
CA LYS A 116 -3.80 -10.12 13.69
C LYS A 116 -5.07 -10.58 12.99
N VAL A 117 -5.35 -10.05 11.80
CA VAL A 117 -6.53 -10.45 11.01
C VAL A 117 -6.41 -11.91 10.59
N ALA A 118 -5.23 -12.36 10.16
CA ALA A 118 -4.99 -13.76 9.82
C ALA A 118 -5.17 -14.70 11.03
N ASP A 119 -4.66 -14.34 12.22
CA ASP A 119 -4.91 -15.09 13.46
C ASP A 119 -6.41 -15.19 13.77
N LEU A 120 -7.12 -14.07 13.72
CA LEU A 120 -8.56 -14.03 13.96
C LEU A 120 -9.32 -14.87 12.94
N GLN A 121 -8.97 -14.80 11.65
CA GLN A 121 -9.58 -15.62 10.61
C GLN A 121 -9.32 -17.11 10.86
N GLY A 122 -8.10 -17.51 11.24
CA GLY A 122 -7.80 -18.90 11.59
C GLY A 122 -8.60 -19.42 12.80
N ARG A 123 -8.95 -18.53 13.73
CA ARG A 123 -9.76 -18.86 14.92
C ARG A 123 -11.26 -18.86 14.64
N LEU A 124 -11.74 -17.90 13.83
CA LEU A 124 -13.16 -17.67 13.54
C LEU A 124 -13.65 -18.58 12.39
N VAL A 125 -12.83 -18.81 11.37
CA VAL A 125 -13.12 -19.74 10.27
C VAL A 125 -12.87 -21.16 10.76
N GLY A 126 -13.90 -21.74 11.39
CA GLY A 126 -14.08 -23.19 11.36
C GLY A 126 -13.70 -23.99 12.61
N SER A 127 -13.79 -23.45 13.82
CA SER A 127 -13.71 -24.28 15.05
C SER A 127 -14.90 -24.16 16.01
N SER A 128 -15.77 -23.16 15.87
CA SER A 128 -16.98 -23.10 16.70
C SER A 128 -18.01 -24.12 16.21
N SER A 129 -18.51 -24.97 17.12
CA SER A 129 -19.56 -25.95 16.83
C SER A 129 -20.80 -25.28 16.23
N ARG A 130 -21.16 -24.09 16.75
CA ARG A 130 -22.30 -23.29 16.27
C ARG A 130 -22.18 -22.88 14.80
N TRP A 131 -20.99 -22.47 14.33
CA TRP A 131 -20.80 -22.08 12.92
C TRP A 131 -20.90 -23.28 11.97
N ARG A 132 -20.48 -24.47 12.40
CA ARG A 132 -20.60 -25.72 11.62
C ARG A 132 -22.04 -26.24 11.57
N ASP A 133 -22.85 -25.98 12.60
CA ASP A 133 -24.26 -26.35 12.62
C ASP A 133 -25.11 -25.42 11.74
N THR A 134 -24.78 -24.13 11.65
CA THR A 134 -25.45 -23.17 10.76
C THR A 134 -25.18 -23.43 9.28
N LEU A 135 -24.02 -23.96 8.91
CA LEU A 135 -23.67 -24.31 7.52
C LEU A 135 -24.23 -25.66 7.05
N ARG A 136 -24.93 -26.41 7.91
CA ARG A 136 -25.51 -27.72 7.60
C ARG A 136 -27.02 -27.70 7.31
N GLN A 137 -27.61 -26.51 7.20
CA GLN A 137 -28.99 -26.27 6.77
C GLN A 137 -29.02 -25.64 5.38
#